data_AF-A0A7Y2TPA3-F1
#
_entry.id   AF-A0A7Y2TPA3-F1
#
_cell.length_a   1.000
_cell.length_b   1.000
_cell.length_c   1.000
_cell.angle_alpha   90.00
_cell.angle_beta   90.00
_cell.angle_gamma   90.00
#
_symmetry.space_group_name_H-M   'P 1'
#
loop_
_entity.id
_entity.type
_entity.pdbx_description
1 polymer ?
#
loop_
_entity_poly.entity_id
_entity_poly.type
_entity_poly.pdbx_seq_one_letter_code
_entity_poly.pdbx_strand_id
1 'polypeptide(L)'
;MSDIRQIEIPEKDLPLRADVSLLGSLVGEVLVDQHGSELLERVEAVRKASILRREGDPGSHGDLDRALAGLEPGQVMLVIQAFATYLRAVNLAEKVHRIRRRRVYQRQGAAAQPGSLQAVLRELKAQGIDGDSLADAIKALRLQLVFTAHPTEATRRTIQEKEYDIVLRLVERLNPELTPGEERLALRRIRAALTSSWQTRLVPHTRPTVADELDNILFYLTDILYRVTPVYYEALEEAFEAHFGKIPDGFLSDIVLRFGSWVGGDMDGNPNVTA
;
A
#
# COMPACT_ATOMS: atom_id res chain seq x y z
N MET A 1 -8.25 -13.16 -33.54
CA MET A 1 -7.95 -12.26 -32.41
C MET A 1 -6.68 -12.80 -31.79
N SER A 2 -5.64 -11.99 -31.65
CA SER A 2 -4.41 -12.43 -30.99
C SER A 2 -4.69 -12.64 -29.50
N ASP A 3 -4.27 -13.78 -28.95
CA ASP A 3 -4.41 -14.05 -27.52
C ASP A 3 -3.36 -13.26 -26.74
N ILE A 4 -3.78 -12.61 -25.65
CA ILE A 4 -2.88 -11.90 -24.75
C ILE A 4 -1.84 -12.87 -24.21
N ARG A 5 -0.57 -12.48 -24.21
CA ARG A 5 0.53 -13.33 -23.74
C ARG A 5 0.27 -13.80 -22.30
N GLN A 6 0.35 -15.11 -22.08
CA GLN A 6 0.35 -15.66 -20.74
C GLN A 6 1.71 -15.44 -20.08
N ILE A 7 1.71 -14.78 -18.91
CA ILE A 7 2.91 -14.55 -18.11
C ILE A 7 3.04 -15.71 -17.11
N GLU A 8 4.22 -16.33 -17.07
CA GLU A 8 4.58 -17.29 -16.03
C GLU A 8 4.79 -16.55 -14.71
N ILE A 9 4.00 -16.89 -13.70
CA ILE A 9 4.03 -16.23 -12.39
C ILE A 9 4.76 -17.15 -11.41
N PRO A 10 5.80 -16.66 -10.71
CA PRO A 10 6.49 -17.43 -9.69
C PRO A 10 5.50 -17.98 -8.65
N GLU A 11 5.73 -19.21 -8.16
CA GLU A 11 4.83 -19.87 -7.20
C GLU A 11 4.55 -19.01 -5.95
N LYS A 12 5.59 -18.32 -5.47
CA LYS A 12 5.53 -17.39 -4.34
C LYS A 12 4.54 -16.22 -4.53
N ASP A 13 4.17 -15.90 -5.78
CA ASP A 13 3.31 -14.78 -6.18
C ASP A 13 1.93 -15.24 -6.67
N LEU A 14 1.65 -16.54 -6.71
CA LEU A 14 0.30 -17.06 -6.97
C LEU A 14 -0.74 -16.51 -5.98
N PRO A 15 -0.46 -16.38 -4.66
CA PRO A 15 -1.40 -15.77 -3.73
C PRO A 15 -1.69 -14.29 -4.03
N LEU A 16 -0.70 -13.54 -4.53
CA LEU A 16 -0.91 -12.16 -4.99
C LEU A 16 -1.85 -12.12 -6.20
N ARG A 17 -1.62 -13.00 -7.18
CA ARG A 17 -2.50 -13.13 -8.35
C ARG A 17 -3.94 -13.41 -7.92
N ALA A 18 -4.14 -14.29 -6.93
CA ALA A 18 -5.46 -14.60 -6.41
C ALA A 18 -6.15 -13.39 -5.78
N ASP A 19 -5.43 -12.60 -4.97
CA ASP A 19 -5.97 -11.37 -4.36
C ASP A 19 -6.28 -10.30 -5.41
N VAL A 20 -5.41 -10.13 -6.42
CA VAL A 20 -5.65 -9.22 -7.55
C VAL A 20 -6.88 -9.62 -8.34
N SER A 21 -7.04 -10.91 -8.64
CA SER A 21 -8.24 -11.43 -9.33
C SER A 21 -9.50 -11.22 -8.49
N LEU A 22 -9.45 -11.52 -7.19
CA LEU A 22 -10.59 -11.32 -6.28
C LEU A 22 -11.03 -9.87 -6.23
N LEU A 23 -10.09 -8.95 -5.94
CA LEU A 23 -10.41 -7.53 -5.87
C LEU A 23 -10.84 -6.98 -7.23
N GLY A 24 -10.24 -7.46 -8.33
CA GLY A 24 -10.65 -7.12 -9.68
C GLY A 24 -12.10 -7.52 -9.99
N SER A 25 -12.51 -8.72 -9.59
CA SER A 25 -13.91 -9.16 -9.69
C SER A 25 -14.85 -8.29 -8.86
N LEU A 26 -14.49 -7.97 -7.62
CA LEU A 26 -15.29 -7.09 -6.76
C LEU A 26 -15.40 -5.67 -7.32
N VAL A 27 -14.34 -5.12 -7.90
CA VAL A 27 -14.40 -3.83 -8.62
C VAL A 27 -15.34 -3.94 -9.82
N GLY A 28 -15.26 -5.02 -10.59
CA GLY A 28 -16.18 -5.29 -11.70
C GLY A 28 -17.65 -5.31 -11.27
N GLU A 29 -17.97 -6.00 -10.16
CA GLU A 29 -19.30 -5.98 -9.55
C GLU A 29 -19.75 -4.56 -9.19
N VAL A 30 -18.86 -3.75 -8.58
CA VAL A 30 -19.15 -2.35 -8.25
C VAL A 30 -19.44 -1.53 -9.51
N LEU A 31 -18.69 -1.72 -10.59
CA LEU A 31 -18.95 -1.00 -11.85
C LEU A 31 -20.32 -1.35 -12.43
N VAL A 32 -20.66 -2.64 -12.45
CA VAL A 32 -21.95 -3.14 -12.94
C VAL A 32 -23.10 -2.62 -12.09
N ASP A 33 -22.97 -2.66 -10.77
CA ASP A 33 -24.00 -2.16 -9.84
C ASP A 33 -24.26 -0.66 -10.00
N GLN A 34 -23.22 0.13 -10.29
CA GLN A 34 -23.32 1.60 -10.32
C GLN A 34 -23.68 2.16 -11.70
N HIS A 35 -23.22 1.52 -12.78
CA HIS A 35 -23.33 2.06 -14.15
C HIS A 35 -23.72 1.01 -15.21
N GLY A 36 -24.04 -0.22 -14.81
CA GLY A 36 -24.41 -1.31 -15.72
C GLY A 36 -23.22 -2.02 -16.37
N SER A 37 -23.51 -3.10 -17.11
CA SER A 37 -22.48 -3.94 -17.75
C SER A 37 -21.72 -3.21 -18.86
N GLU A 38 -22.33 -2.22 -19.51
CA GLU A 38 -21.72 -1.46 -20.61
C GLU A 38 -20.42 -0.76 -20.16
N LEU A 39 -20.38 -0.18 -18.95
CA LEU A 39 -19.16 0.44 -18.43
C LEU A 39 -18.04 -0.60 -18.27
N LEU A 40 -18.36 -1.76 -17.68
CA LEU A 40 -17.39 -2.82 -17.48
C LEU A 40 -16.84 -3.34 -18.82
N GLU A 41 -17.73 -3.63 -19.78
CA GLU A 41 -17.36 -4.06 -21.12
C GLU A 41 -16.43 -3.06 -21.80
N ARG A 42 -16.71 -1.77 -21.64
CA ARG A 42 -15.88 -0.70 -22.22
C ARG A 42 -14.51 -0.59 -21.56
N VAL A 43 -14.44 -0.69 -20.24
CA VAL A 43 -13.17 -0.72 -19.50
C VAL A 43 -12.32 -1.93 -19.90
N GLU A 44 -12.93 -3.11 -20.05
CA GLU A 44 -12.25 -4.32 -20.52
C GLU A 44 -11.77 -4.17 -21.97
N ALA A 45 -12.55 -3.54 -22.86
CA ALA A 45 -12.14 -3.26 -24.23
C ALA A 45 -10.90 -2.35 -24.28
N VAL A 46 -10.90 -1.26 -23.51
CA VAL A 46 -9.74 -0.35 -23.41
C VAL A 46 -8.53 -1.08 -22.82
N ARG A 47 -8.72 -1.91 -21.79
CA ARG A 47 -7.64 -2.69 -21.16
C ARG A 47 -6.99 -3.66 -22.18
N LYS A 48 -7.81 -4.44 -22.89
CA LYS A 48 -7.34 -5.41 -23.89
C LYS A 48 -6.59 -4.72 -25.02
N ALA A 49 -7.15 -3.63 -25.57
CA ALA A 49 -6.51 -2.86 -26.63
C ALA A 49 -5.16 -2.29 -26.16
N SER A 50 -5.06 -1.83 -24.91
CA SER A 50 -3.81 -1.33 -24.33
C SER A 50 -2.74 -2.41 -24.19
N ILE A 51 -3.13 -3.63 -23.79
CA ILE A 51 -2.21 -4.77 -23.68
C ILE A 51 -1.69 -5.20 -25.06
N LEU A 52 -2.58 -5.37 -26.04
CA LEU A 52 -2.21 -5.78 -27.40
C LEU A 52 -1.27 -4.77 -28.06
N ARG A 53 -1.54 -3.47 -27.88
CA ARG A 53 -0.67 -2.38 -28.36
C ARG A 53 0.72 -2.45 -27.72
N ARG A 54 0.81 -2.75 -26.43
CA ARG A 54 2.09 -2.91 -25.71
C ARG A 54 2.86 -4.16 -26.17
N GLU A 55 2.15 -5.24 -26.51
CA GLU A 55 2.75 -6.49 -27.01
C GLU A 55 3.18 -6.39 -28.48
N GLY A 56 2.86 -5.28 -29.15
CA GLY A 56 3.27 -5.02 -30.53
C GLY A 56 2.43 -5.76 -31.57
N ASP A 57 1.19 -6.14 -31.23
CA ASP A 57 0.28 -6.81 -32.19
C ASP A 57 0.02 -5.88 -33.40
N PRO A 58 0.41 -6.28 -34.63
CA PRO A 58 0.28 -5.43 -35.82
C PRO A 58 -1.14 -4.93 -36.06
N GLY A 59 -2.17 -5.71 -35.69
CA GLY A 59 -3.59 -5.34 -35.86
C GLY A 59 -4.13 -4.35 -34.82
N SER A 60 -3.41 -4.13 -33.70
CA SER A 60 -3.91 -3.40 -32.53
C SER A 60 -3.67 -1.88 -32.57
N HIS A 61 -2.88 -1.39 -33.53
CA HIS A 61 -2.40 0.00 -33.57
C HIS A 61 -3.53 1.05 -33.58
N GLY A 62 -4.72 0.70 -34.09
CA GLY A 62 -5.91 1.56 -34.09
C GLY A 62 -7.04 1.13 -33.15
N ASP A 63 -6.90 0.04 -32.41
CA ASP A 63 -7.98 -0.50 -31.56
C ASP A 63 -8.20 0.36 -30.32
N LEU A 64 -7.11 0.81 -29.70
CA LEU A 64 -7.17 1.70 -28.54
C LEU A 64 -7.76 3.05 -28.93
N ASP A 65 -7.28 3.63 -30.03
CA ASP A 65 -7.76 4.92 -30.52
C ASP A 65 -9.26 4.86 -30.85
N ARG A 66 -9.73 3.77 -31.48
CA ARG A 66 -11.17 3.54 -31.72
C ARG A 66 -11.99 3.35 -30.45
N ALA A 67 -11.47 2.60 -29.47
CA ALA A 67 -12.14 2.39 -28.19
C ALA A 67 -12.35 3.73 -27.43
N LEU A 68 -11.42 4.67 -27.61
CA LEU A 68 -11.45 5.99 -26.97
C LEU A 68 -12.20 7.07 -27.80
N ALA A 69 -12.13 7.03 -29.13
CA ALA A 69 -12.62 8.10 -30.02
C ALA A 69 -14.13 8.38 -29.91
N GLY A 70 -14.93 7.42 -29.44
CA GLY A 70 -16.38 7.57 -29.26
C GLY A 70 -16.82 7.80 -27.81
N LEU A 71 -15.93 8.21 -26.90
CA LEU A 71 -16.28 8.46 -25.50
C LEU A 71 -16.72 9.92 -25.31
N GLU A 72 -17.95 10.10 -24.85
CA GLU A 72 -18.39 11.40 -24.33
C GLU A 72 -17.60 11.76 -23.06
N PRO A 73 -17.40 13.06 -22.73
CA PRO A 73 -16.60 13.48 -21.59
C PRO A 73 -16.98 12.80 -20.26
N GLY A 74 -18.26 12.57 -20.02
CA GLY A 74 -18.74 11.84 -18.84
C GLY A 74 -18.29 10.37 -18.82
N GLN A 75 -18.28 9.71 -19.98
CA GLN A 75 -17.83 8.32 -20.10
C GLN A 75 -16.30 8.22 -19.96
N VAL A 76 -15.55 9.20 -20.47
CA VAL A 76 -14.09 9.29 -20.25
C VAL A 76 -13.79 9.31 -18.76
N MET A 77 -14.50 10.13 -17.98
CA MET A 77 -14.30 10.21 -16.53
C MET A 77 -14.60 8.89 -15.82
N LEU A 78 -15.65 8.17 -16.20
CA LEU A 78 -15.98 6.87 -15.64
C LEU A 78 -14.90 5.82 -15.95
N VAL A 79 -14.36 5.81 -17.16
CA VAL A 79 -13.27 4.90 -17.56
C VAL A 79 -11.99 5.22 -16.77
N ILE A 80 -11.62 6.49 -16.63
CA ILE A 80 -10.48 6.93 -15.81
C ILE A 80 -10.67 6.47 -14.36
N GLN A 81 -11.86 6.69 -13.80
CA GLN A 81 -12.17 6.31 -12.44
C GLN A 81 -12.10 4.80 -12.25
N ALA A 82 -12.60 4.01 -13.20
CA ALA A 82 -12.50 2.55 -13.18
C ALA A 82 -11.05 2.08 -13.11
N PHE A 83 -10.19 2.57 -14.01
CA PHE A 83 -8.76 2.22 -13.98
C PHE A 83 -8.07 2.68 -12.68
N ALA A 84 -8.41 3.86 -12.16
CA ALA A 84 -7.88 4.32 -10.87
C ALA A 84 -8.31 3.39 -9.72
N THR A 85 -9.56 2.94 -9.68
CA THR A 85 -10.06 2.00 -8.67
C THR A 85 -9.40 0.62 -8.80
N TYR A 86 -9.23 0.11 -10.02
CA TYR A 86 -8.47 -1.13 -10.27
C TYR A 86 -7.02 -1.02 -9.78
N LEU A 87 -6.33 0.08 -10.12
CA LEU A 87 -4.94 0.29 -9.70
C LEU A 87 -4.81 0.37 -8.17
N ARG A 88 -5.72 1.08 -7.50
CA ARG A 88 -5.79 1.10 -6.02
C ARG A 88 -5.97 -0.30 -5.47
N ALA A 89 -6.91 -1.07 -6.01
CA ALA A 89 -7.14 -2.45 -5.57
C ALA A 89 -5.90 -3.34 -5.72
N VAL A 90 -5.18 -3.25 -6.85
CA VAL A 90 -3.91 -3.97 -7.07
C VAL A 90 -2.87 -3.55 -6.02
N ASN A 91 -2.72 -2.25 -5.75
CA ASN A 91 -1.79 -1.76 -4.73
C ASN A 91 -2.12 -2.30 -3.33
N LEU A 92 -3.41 -2.47 -3.00
CA LEU A 92 -3.82 -3.08 -1.72
C LEU A 92 -3.48 -4.58 -1.67
N ALA A 93 -3.71 -5.31 -2.76
CA ALA A 93 -3.31 -6.72 -2.87
C ALA A 93 -1.79 -6.88 -2.68
N GLU A 94 -0.98 -6.01 -3.30
CA GLU A 94 0.47 -6.01 -3.13
C GLU A 94 0.89 -5.75 -1.67
N LYS A 95 0.28 -4.76 -1.01
CA LYS A 95 0.53 -4.46 0.41
C LYS A 95 0.26 -5.69 1.29
N VAL A 96 -0.89 -6.36 1.09
CA VAL A 96 -1.24 -7.57 1.84
C VAL A 96 -0.30 -8.72 1.52
N HIS A 97 0.10 -8.88 0.26
CA HIS A 97 1.06 -9.91 -0.12
C HIS A 97 2.42 -9.70 0.54
N ARG A 98 2.89 -8.46 0.70
CA ARG A 98 4.11 -8.17 1.49
C ARG A 98 3.97 -8.64 2.95
N ILE A 99 2.82 -8.42 3.57
CA ILE A 99 2.50 -8.93 4.92
C ILE A 99 2.52 -10.47 4.95
N ARG A 100 1.86 -11.11 3.97
CA ARG A 100 1.83 -12.58 3.81
C ARG A 100 3.24 -13.14 3.68
N ARG A 101 4.06 -12.58 2.79
CA ARG A 101 5.46 -13.01 2.59
C ARG A 101 6.28 -12.88 3.87
N ARG A 102 6.16 -11.75 4.59
CA ARG A 102 6.84 -11.55 5.89
C ARG A 102 6.46 -12.65 6.89
N ARG A 103 5.17 -12.98 7.02
CA ARG A 103 4.69 -14.06 7.91
C ARG A 103 5.23 -15.43 7.54
N VAL A 104 5.30 -15.75 6.24
CA VAL A 104 5.87 -17.02 5.75
C VAL A 104 7.33 -17.13 6.15
N TYR A 105 8.13 -16.08 5.93
CA TYR A 105 9.54 -16.06 6.35
C TYR A 105 9.70 -16.27 7.85
N GLN A 106 8.89 -15.58 8.67
CA GLN A 106 8.91 -15.72 10.13
C GLN A 106 8.53 -17.12 10.60
N ARG A 107 7.48 -17.74 10.01
CA ARG A 107 7.01 -19.08 10.39
C ARG A 107 7.97 -20.21 10.01
N GLN A 108 8.67 -20.08 8.90
CA GLN A 108 9.60 -21.11 8.42
C GLN A 108 10.87 -21.20 9.28
N GLY A 109 11.04 -20.32 10.28
CA GLY A 109 12.30 -20.18 11.01
C GLY A 109 13.47 -19.88 10.04
N ALA A 110 13.15 -19.36 8.85
CA ALA A 110 14.14 -19.09 7.82
C ALA A 110 15.14 -18.05 8.34
N ALA A 111 16.34 -18.06 7.77
CA ALA A 111 17.33 -17.01 7.99
C ALA A 111 16.66 -15.62 7.94
N ALA A 112 17.08 -14.73 8.84
CA ALA A 112 16.55 -13.37 8.94
C ALA A 112 16.36 -12.74 7.55
N GLN A 113 15.17 -12.18 7.30
CA GLN A 113 14.84 -11.59 6.00
C GLN A 113 15.90 -10.56 5.62
N PRO A 114 16.47 -10.60 4.39
CA PRO A 114 17.47 -9.62 3.96
C PRO A 114 16.98 -8.18 4.20
N GLY A 115 17.83 -7.34 4.78
CA GLY A 115 17.51 -5.96 5.16
C GLY A 115 16.69 -5.78 6.44
N SER A 116 16.32 -6.86 7.15
CA SER A 116 15.73 -6.77 8.49
C SER A 116 16.78 -6.48 9.57
N LEU A 117 16.34 -5.99 10.74
CA LEU A 117 17.22 -5.73 11.89
C LEU A 117 18.02 -6.99 12.27
N GLN A 118 17.36 -8.14 12.39
CA GLN A 118 17.99 -9.44 12.61
C GLN A 118 19.07 -9.75 11.56
N ALA A 119 18.81 -9.49 10.27
CA ALA A 119 19.79 -9.77 9.22
C ALA A 119 21.02 -8.85 9.30
N VAL A 120 20.79 -7.55 9.54
CA VAL A 120 21.84 -6.54 9.65
C VAL A 120 22.70 -6.81 10.89
N LEU A 121 22.11 -7.08 12.04
CA LEU A 121 22.85 -7.32 13.28
C LEU A 121 23.67 -8.61 13.21
N ARG A 122 23.13 -9.67 12.58
CA ARG A 122 23.89 -10.89 12.27
C ARG A 122 25.10 -10.59 11.40
N GLU A 123 24.92 -9.78 10.36
CA GLU A 123 25.99 -9.41 9.43
C GLU A 123 27.08 -8.61 10.13
N LEU A 124 26.72 -7.62 10.96
CA LEU A 124 27.67 -6.86 11.78
C LEU A 124 28.47 -7.76 12.71
N LYS A 125 27.82 -8.74 13.36
CA LYS A 125 28.52 -9.74 14.18
C LYS A 125 29.49 -10.58 13.34
N ALA A 126 29.09 -11.01 12.15
CA ALA A 126 29.94 -11.78 11.24
C ALA A 126 31.16 -10.97 10.74
N GLN A 127 31.04 -9.65 10.68
CA GLN A 127 32.14 -8.73 10.38
C GLN A 127 33.07 -8.45 11.59
N GLY A 128 32.78 -9.03 12.77
CA GLY A 128 33.62 -8.90 13.95
C GLY A 128 33.36 -7.65 14.80
N ILE A 129 32.25 -6.94 14.58
CA ILE A 129 31.82 -5.87 15.46
C ILE A 129 31.41 -6.49 16.81
N ASP A 130 31.90 -5.92 17.91
CA ASP A 130 31.51 -6.34 19.26
C ASP A 130 30.22 -5.65 19.74
N GLY A 131 29.57 -6.25 20.74
CA GLY A 131 28.27 -5.78 21.22
C GLY A 131 28.32 -4.42 21.91
N ASP A 132 29.41 -4.09 22.60
CA ASP A 132 29.55 -2.83 23.33
C ASP A 132 29.71 -1.67 22.35
N SER A 133 30.58 -1.83 21.34
CA SER A 133 30.74 -0.86 20.25
C SER A 133 29.43 -0.61 19.50
N LEU A 134 28.65 -1.66 19.22
CA LEU A 134 27.35 -1.52 18.56
C LEU A 134 26.34 -0.80 19.47
N ALA A 135 26.31 -1.14 20.75
CA ALA A 135 25.44 -0.48 21.72
C ALA A 135 25.72 1.03 21.83
N ASP A 136 27.00 1.42 21.84
CA ASP A 136 27.38 2.83 21.86
C ASP A 136 27.02 3.56 20.56
N ALA A 137 27.12 2.90 19.41
CA ALA A 137 26.64 3.45 18.15
C ALA A 137 25.11 3.65 18.15
N ILE A 138 24.35 2.71 18.71
CA ILE A 138 22.89 2.81 18.82
C ILE A 138 22.49 3.95 19.76
N LYS A 139 23.19 4.13 20.89
CA LYS A 139 22.98 5.27 21.81
C LYS A 139 23.14 6.62 21.11
N ALA A 140 24.06 6.72 20.15
CA ALA A 140 24.31 7.92 19.36
C ALA A 140 23.36 8.07 18.14
N LEU A 141 22.65 7.02 17.75
CA LEU A 141 21.84 7.01 16.54
C LEU A 141 20.61 7.92 16.66
N ARG A 142 20.43 8.82 15.69
CA ARG A 142 19.25 9.69 15.59
C ARG A 142 18.70 9.61 14.17
N LEU A 143 17.43 9.19 14.07
CA LEU A 143 16.65 9.11 12.84
C LEU A 143 15.49 10.08 12.96
N GLN A 144 15.44 11.08 12.07
CA GLN A 144 14.33 12.03 12.02
C GLN A 144 13.62 11.94 10.67
N LEU A 145 12.40 11.37 10.69
CA LEU A 145 11.55 11.26 9.51
C LEU A 145 10.63 12.49 9.45
N VAL A 146 10.72 13.25 8.36
CA VAL A 146 9.96 14.50 8.21
C VAL A 146 8.86 14.31 7.19
N PHE A 147 7.61 14.50 7.63
CA PHE A 147 6.45 14.53 6.74
C PHE A 147 6.47 15.80 5.89
N THR A 148 6.22 15.64 4.60
CA THR A 148 6.08 16.73 3.64
C THR A 148 4.69 16.71 3.01
N ALA A 149 4.21 17.86 2.58
CA ALA A 149 3.00 17.93 1.76
C ALA A 149 3.25 17.21 0.42
N HIS A 150 2.28 16.40 -0.03
CA HIS A 150 2.36 15.82 -1.37
C HIS A 150 1.53 16.69 -2.34
N PRO A 151 2.16 17.43 -3.26
CA PRO A 151 1.49 18.48 -4.04
C PRO A 151 0.37 17.99 -4.96
N THR A 152 0.30 16.67 -5.22
CA THR A 152 -0.66 16.05 -6.13
C THR A 152 -1.47 14.90 -5.54
N GLU A 153 -1.16 14.43 -4.33
CA GLU A 153 -1.73 13.17 -3.78
C GLU A 153 -2.17 13.29 -2.31
N ALA A 154 -2.74 14.43 -1.92
CA ALA A 154 -3.52 14.49 -0.69
C ALA A 154 -4.78 13.61 -0.86
N THR A 155 -4.59 12.30 -0.70
CA THR A 155 -5.66 11.32 -0.70
C THR A 155 -6.49 11.61 0.53
N ARG A 156 -7.78 11.91 0.34
CA ARG A 156 -8.68 12.22 1.45
C ARG A 156 -8.61 11.13 2.51
N ARG A 157 -8.61 11.54 3.79
CA ARG A 157 -8.68 10.66 4.95
C ARG A 157 -9.75 9.58 4.80
N THR A 158 -10.92 9.95 4.28
CA THR A 158 -12.02 9.02 4.06
C THR A 158 -11.65 7.86 3.13
N ILE A 159 -10.87 8.10 2.08
CA ILE A 159 -10.39 7.05 1.17
C ILE A 159 -9.35 6.18 1.87
N GLN A 160 -8.41 6.79 2.60
CA GLN A 160 -7.40 6.05 3.35
C GLN A 160 -8.02 5.11 4.39
N GLU A 161 -9.06 5.55 5.09
CA GLU A 161 -9.82 4.71 6.03
C GLU A 161 -10.48 3.51 5.34
N LYS A 162 -11.02 3.69 4.12
CA LYS A 162 -11.58 2.58 3.33
C LYS A 162 -10.49 1.62 2.86
N GLU A 163 -9.37 2.14 2.38
CA GLU A 163 -8.22 1.33 1.99
C GLU A 163 -7.68 0.53 3.18
N TYR A 164 -7.62 1.15 4.37
CA TYR A 164 -7.20 0.48 5.59
C TYR A 164 -8.16 -0.65 6.01
N ASP A 165 -9.48 -0.43 5.96
CA ASP A 165 -10.44 -1.51 6.24
C ASP A 165 -10.31 -2.66 5.24
N ILE A 166 -10.13 -2.38 3.94
CA ILE A 166 -9.88 -3.42 2.94
C ILE A 166 -8.63 -4.24 3.29
N VAL A 167 -7.52 -3.58 3.66
CA VAL A 167 -6.30 -4.27 4.10
C VAL A 167 -6.56 -5.14 5.32
N LEU A 168 -7.27 -4.63 6.34
CA LEU A 168 -7.62 -5.41 7.53
C LEU A 168 -8.41 -6.67 7.16
N ARG A 169 -9.46 -6.56 6.33
CA ARG A 169 -10.26 -7.72 5.90
C ARG A 169 -9.44 -8.71 5.07
N LEU A 170 -8.56 -8.23 4.20
CA LEU A 170 -7.67 -9.11 3.43
C LEU A 170 -6.65 -9.83 4.33
N VAL A 171 -6.14 -9.16 5.37
CA VAL A 171 -5.25 -9.77 6.36
C VAL A 171 -5.98 -10.79 7.23
N GLU A 172 -7.22 -10.51 7.64
CA GLU A 172 -8.08 -11.48 8.34
C GLU A 172 -8.25 -12.75 7.51
N ARG A 173 -8.48 -12.62 6.20
CA ARG A 173 -8.57 -13.72 5.23
C ARG A 173 -7.30 -14.58 5.11
N LEU A 174 -6.19 -14.19 5.71
CA LEU A 174 -5.01 -15.04 5.84
C LEU A 174 -5.14 -16.10 6.94
N ASN A 175 -6.17 -16.02 7.79
CA ASN A 175 -6.44 -17.02 8.81
C ASN A 175 -7.07 -18.27 8.17
N PRO A 176 -6.40 -19.44 8.21
CA PRO A 176 -6.95 -20.68 7.65
C PRO A 176 -8.18 -21.20 8.41
N GLU A 177 -8.47 -20.70 9.61
CA GLU A 177 -9.57 -21.14 10.46
C GLU A 177 -10.87 -20.35 10.24
N LEU A 178 -10.90 -19.41 9.28
CA LEU A 178 -12.10 -18.63 8.97
C LEU A 178 -13.26 -19.52 8.54
N THR A 179 -14.41 -19.33 9.16
CA THR A 179 -15.64 -19.98 8.72
C THR A 179 -16.14 -19.37 7.40
N PRO A 180 -16.93 -20.12 6.61
CA PRO A 180 -17.52 -19.57 5.38
C PRO A 180 -18.40 -18.34 5.62
N GLY A 181 -19.02 -18.21 6.80
CA GLY A 181 -19.82 -17.06 7.18
C GLY A 181 -18.98 -15.79 7.37
N GLU A 182 -17.83 -15.94 8.04
CA GLU A 182 -16.89 -14.85 8.28
C GLU A 182 -16.19 -14.43 6.98
N GLU A 183 -15.82 -15.37 6.12
CA GLU A 183 -15.24 -15.03 4.81
C GLU A 183 -16.22 -14.22 3.96
N ARG A 184 -17.49 -14.64 3.88
CA ARG A 184 -18.53 -13.86 3.18
C ARG A 184 -18.73 -12.48 3.78
N LEU A 185 -18.66 -12.36 5.11
CA LEU A 185 -18.75 -11.05 5.77
C LEU A 185 -17.55 -10.15 5.42
N ALA A 186 -16.33 -10.69 5.41
CA ALA A 186 -15.12 -9.97 5.02
C ALA A 186 -15.22 -9.47 3.57
N LEU A 187 -15.64 -10.33 2.63
CA LEU A 187 -15.83 -9.95 1.23
C LEU A 187 -16.90 -8.85 1.05
N ARG A 188 -18.02 -8.94 1.77
CA ARG A 188 -19.05 -7.89 1.75
C ARG A 188 -18.53 -6.55 2.28
N ARG A 189 -17.71 -6.57 3.33
CA ARG A 189 -17.07 -5.35 3.87
C ARG A 189 -16.08 -4.75 2.87
N ILE A 190 -15.25 -5.57 2.22
CA ILE A 190 -14.34 -5.14 1.15
C ILE A 190 -15.14 -4.48 0.03
N ARG A 191 -16.21 -5.14 -0.46
CA ARG A 191 -17.06 -4.57 -1.52
C ARG A 191 -17.69 -3.26 -1.09
N ALA A 192 -18.23 -3.16 0.13
CA ALA A 192 -18.80 -1.91 0.64
C ALA A 192 -17.77 -0.77 0.71
N ALA A 193 -16.54 -1.06 1.14
CA ALA A 193 -15.44 -0.11 1.16
C ALA A 193 -15.02 0.33 -0.26
N LEU A 194 -14.98 -0.60 -1.22
CA LEU A 194 -14.74 -0.31 -2.64
C LEU A 194 -15.86 0.57 -3.23
N THR A 195 -17.13 0.25 -2.96
CA THR A 195 -18.28 1.06 -3.40
C THR A 195 -18.21 2.47 -2.80
N SER A 196 -17.92 2.59 -1.51
CA SER A 196 -17.78 3.90 -0.87
C SER A 196 -16.61 4.71 -1.46
N SER A 197 -15.51 4.04 -1.79
CA SER A 197 -14.37 4.68 -2.47
C SER A 197 -14.74 5.10 -3.90
N TRP A 198 -15.50 4.29 -4.63
CA TRP A 198 -16.04 4.61 -5.96
C TRP A 198 -16.97 5.83 -5.93
N GLN A 199 -17.88 5.89 -4.95
CA GLN A 199 -18.80 7.02 -4.83
C GLN A 199 -18.11 8.30 -4.30
N THR A 200 -16.86 8.18 -3.86
CA THR A 200 -16.04 9.32 -3.46
C THR A 200 -15.30 9.86 -4.69
N ARG A 201 -15.48 11.15 -4.97
CA ARG A 201 -14.87 11.81 -6.12
C ARG A 201 -13.34 11.68 -6.10
N LEU A 202 -12.77 11.30 -7.25
CA LEU A 202 -11.33 11.09 -7.44
C LEU A 202 -10.51 12.39 -7.25
N VAL A 203 -11.01 13.50 -7.78
CA VAL A 203 -10.35 14.82 -7.72
C VAL A 203 -11.21 15.78 -6.89
N PRO A 204 -10.69 16.34 -5.78
CA PRO A 204 -11.39 17.38 -5.04
C PRO A 204 -11.68 18.61 -5.90
N HIS A 205 -12.79 19.32 -5.65
CA HIS A 205 -13.13 20.57 -6.36
C HIS A 205 -12.21 21.73 -5.99
N THR A 206 -11.59 21.66 -4.81
CA THR A 206 -10.70 22.67 -4.25
C THR A 206 -9.37 22.02 -3.92
N ARG A 207 -8.28 22.79 -4.04
CA ARG A 207 -6.99 22.32 -3.53
C ARG A 207 -7.12 21.98 -2.03
N PRO A 208 -6.43 20.94 -1.55
CA PRO A 208 -6.36 20.65 -0.13
C PRO A 208 -5.94 21.89 0.64
N THR A 209 -6.60 22.13 1.77
CA THR A 209 -6.17 23.17 2.71
C THR A 209 -4.99 22.65 3.54
N VAL A 210 -4.23 23.57 4.16
CA VAL A 210 -3.18 23.20 5.13
C VAL A 210 -3.76 22.34 6.28
N ALA A 211 -5.01 22.59 6.66
CA ALA A 211 -5.72 21.80 7.67
C ALA A 211 -5.98 20.36 7.20
N ASP A 212 -6.36 20.15 5.93
CA ASP A 212 -6.55 18.80 5.37
C ASP A 212 -5.23 18.00 5.36
N GLU A 213 -4.12 18.67 5.04
CA GLU A 213 -2.79 18.05 5.07
C GLU A 213 -2.34 17.72 6.50
N LEU A 214 -2.65 18.59 7.47
CA LEU A 214 -2.38 18.34 8.88
C LEU A 214 -3.18 17.14 9.39
N ASP A 215 -4.48 17.06 9.08
CA ASP A 215 -5.33 15.93 9.46
C ASP A 215 -4.81 14.59 8.91
N ASN A 216 -4.28 14.60 7.69
CA ASN A 216 -3.65 13.43 7.09
C ASN A 216 -2.39 12.99 7.87
N ILE A 217 -1.53 13.94 8.26
CA ILE A 217 -0.35 13.62 9.07
C ILE A 217 -0.76 13.10 10.45
N LEU A 218 -1.76 13.73 11.08
CA LEU A 218 -2.25 13.31 12.39
C LEU A 218 -2.73 11.86 12.34
N PHE A 219 -3.46 11.46 11.29
CA PHE A 219 -3.85 10.07 11.09
C PHE A 219 -2.64 9.11 11.11
N TYR A 220 -1.58 9.40 10.36
CA TYR A 220 -0.37 8.55 10.38
C TYR A 220 0.29 8.52 11.75
N LEU A 221 0.37 9.67 12.43
CA LEU A 221 0.98 9.76 13.76
C LEU A 221 0.19 8.95 14.81
N THR A 222 -1.13 9.15 14.89
CA THR A 222 -1.97 8.60 15.96
C THR A 222 -2.38 7.15 15.72
N ASP A 223 -2.74 6.80 14.48
CA ASP A 223 -3.35 5.51 14.18
C ASP A 223 -2.32 4.45 13.79
N ILE A 224 -1.16 4.88 13.27
CA ILE A 224 -0.13 3.98 12.72
C ILE A 224 1.15 4.07 13.54
N LEU A 225 1.85 5.22 13.50
CA LEU A 225 3.21 5.34 14.03
C LEU A 225 3.26 5.19 15.54
N TYR A 226 2.29 5.74 16.27
CA TYR A 226 2.20 5.57 17.73
C TYR A 226 2.16 4.09 18.13
N ARG A 227 1.48 3.24 17.34
CA ARG A 227 1.36 1.80 17.61
C ARG A 227 2.56 0.99 17.14
N VAL A 228 3.19 1.41 16.04
CA VAL A 228 4.31 0.67 15.42
C VAL A 228 5.65 0.99 16.07
N THR A 229 5.82 2.20 16.64
CA THR A 229 7.10 2.64 17.20
C THR A 229 7.59 1.75 18.36
N PRO A 230 6.77 1.36 19.35
CA PRO A 230 7.21 0.44 20.40
C PRO A 230 7.66 -0.92 19.84
N VAL A 231 6.89 -1.49 18.92
CA VAL A 231 7.19 -2.78 18.26
C VAL A 231 8.52 -2.72 17.50
N TYR A 232 8.88 -1.56 16.94
CA TYR A 232 10.18 -1.37 16.30
C TYR A 232 11.34 -1.46 17.31
N TYR A 233 11.21 -0.83 18.48
CA TYR A 233 12.23 -0.90 19.53
C TYR A 233 12.35 -2.30 20.10
N GLU A 234 11.23 -2.98 20.38
CA GLU A 234 11.22 -4.39 20.81
C GLU A 234 11.93 -5.28 19.77
N ALA A 235 11.65 -5.11 18.48
CA ALA A 235 12.31 -5.87 17.44
C ALA A 235 13.83 -5.58 17.31
N LEU A 236 14.27 -4.37 17.69
CA LEU A 236 15.70 -4.02 17.74
C LEU A 236 16.39 -4.68 18.93
N GLU A 237 15.75 -4.64 20.10
CA GLU A 237 16.21 -5.31 21.32
C GLU A 237 16.32 -6.82 21.11
N GLU A 238 15.26 -7.47 20.59
CA GLU A 238 15.25 -8.90 20.27
C GLU A 238 16.36 -9.27 19.27
N ALA A 239 16.59 -8.43 18.26
CA ALA A 239 17.66 -8.65 17.27
C ALA A 239 19.06 -8.51 17.88
N PHE A 240 19.22 -7.58 18.82
CA PHE A 240 20.46 -7.44 19.56
C PHE A 240 20.70 -8.65 20.45
N GLU A 241 19.71 -9.06 21.24
CA GLU A 241 19.85 -10.21 22.15
C GLU A 241 20.15 -11.50 21.43
N ALA A 242 19.50 -11.75 20.30
CA ALA A 242 19.71 -12.94 19.49
C ALA A 242 21.15 -13.08 18.97
N HIS A 243 21.89 -11.97 18.82
CA HIS A 243 23.22 -11.98 18.22
C HIS A 243 24.34 -11.59 19.20
N PHE A 244 24.15 -10.60 20.05
CA PHE A 244 25.18 -10.04 20.92
C PHE A 244 25.00 -10.44 22.39
N GLY A 245 23.89 -11.09 22.75
CA GLY A 245 23.57 -11.47 24.12
C GLY A 245 22.88 -10.34 24.87
N LYS A 246 22.98 -10.34 26.21
CA LYS A 246 22.23 -9.40 27.06
C LYS A 246 22.45 -7.94 26.64
N ILE A 247 21.36 -7.18 26.56
CA ILE A 247 21.39 -5.75 26.27
C ILE A 247 22.19 -4.99 27.35
N PRO A 248 23.19 -4.17 26.96
CA PRO A 248 23.93 -3.32 27.89
C PRO A 248 23.05 -2.22 28.49
N ASP A 249 23.45 -1.73 29.67
CA ASP A 249 22.74 -0.63 30.32
C ASP A 249 22.74 0.62 29.43
N GLY A 250 21.56 1.23 29.30
CA GLY A 250 21.37 2.44 28.52
C GLY A 250 21.37 2.25 27.00
N PHE A 251 21.24 1.02 26.48
CA PHE A 251 21.15 0.72 25.03
C PHE A 251 20.15 1.61 24.26
N LEU A 252 18.99 1.88 24.86
CA LEU A 252 17.98 2.81 24.36
C LEU A 252 17.72 3.95 25.36
N SER A 253 18.79 4.49 25.95
CA SER A 253 18.71 5.62 26.89
C SER A 253 18.21 6.93 26.25
N ASP A 254 18.19 6.99 24.92
CA ASP A 254 17.78 8.15 24.14
C ASP A 254 16.81 7.79 23.02
N ILE A 255 16.05 8.78 22.56
CA ILE A 255 15.09 8.61 21.47
C ILE A 255 15.82 8.51 20.12
N VAL A 256 15.86 7.29 19.57
CA VAL A 256 16.44 6.99 18.25
C VAL A 256 15.55 7.51 17.13
N LEU A 257 14.25 7.25 17.18
CA LEU A 257 13.30 7.58 16.13
C LEU A 257 12.46 8.81 16.49
N ARG A 258 12.53 9.85 15.65
CA ARG A 258 11.78 11.10 15.78
C ARG A 258 10.99 11.38 14.51
N PHE A 259 9.86 12.05 14.66
CA PHE A 259 9.02 12.49 13.55
C PHE A 259 8.88 14.00 13.55
N GLY A 260 9.05 14.62 12.39
CA GLY A 260 8.82 16.05 12.16
C GLY A 260 7.80 16.26 11.03
N SER A 261 7.38 17.49 10.82
CA SER A 261 6.50 17.87 9.72
C SER A 261 6.90 19.23 9.15
N TRP A 262 6.83 19.37 7.83
CA TRP A 262 6.88 20.64 7.12
C TRP A 262 5.50 21.19 6.77
N VAL A 263 4.45 20.37 6.89
CA VAL A 263 3.08 20.83 6.64
C VAL A 263 2.70 21.94 7.62
N GLY A 264 2.26 23.07 7.07
CA GLY A 264 1.93 24.28 7.82
C GLY A 264 3.13 25.09 8.32
N GLY A 265 4.37 24.64 8.08
CA GLY A 265 5.60 25.38 8.40
C GLY A 265 6.38 25.83 7.17
N ASP A 266 6.30 25.08 6.07
CA ASP A 266 6.96 25.43 4.81
C ASP A 266 6.14 26.48 4.04
N MET A 267 6.66 27.70 4.00
CA MET A 267 6.08 28.84 3.29
C MET A 267 6.59 28.96 1.84
N ASP A 268 7.54 28.12 1.42
CA ASP A 268 8.12 28.25 0.08
C ASP A 268 7.09 27.90 -1.00
N GLY A 269 6.75 28.88 -1.84
CA GLY A 269 5.79 28.72 -2.93
C GLY A 269 4.33 28.48 -2.55
N ASN A 270 3.95 28.54 -1.25
CA ASN A 270 2.57 28.28 -0.81
C ASN A 270 1.95 29.48 -0.06
N PRO A 271 1.17 30.35 -0.73
CA PRO A 271 0.54 31.53 -0.10
C PRO A 271 -0.57 31.17 0.90
N ASN A 272 -0.95 29.90 1.02
CA ASN A 272 -1.97 29.44 1.96
C ASN A 272 -1.39 29.13 3.36
N VAL A 273 -0.07 29.15 3.53
CA VAL A 273 0.58 29.01 4.83
C VAL A 273 0.78 30.41 5.41
N THR A 274 0.08 30.70 6.52
CA THR A 274 0.07 32.01 7.20
C THR A 274 0.59 31.90 8.62
N ALA A 275 1.15 33.01 9.14
CA ALA A 275 1.70 33.11 10.50
C ALA A 275 0.64 33.16 11.61
#